data_AF-B4S7F9-F1
#
_entry.id   AF-B4S7F9-F1
#
_cell.length_a   1.000
_cell.length_b   1.000
_cell.length_c   1.000
_cell.angle_alpha   90.00
_cell.angle_beta   90.00
_cell.angle_gamma   90.00
#
_symmetry.space_group_name_H-M   'P 1'
#
loop_
_entity.id
_entity.type
_entity.pdbx_description
1 polymer ?
#
loop_
_entity_poly.entity_id
_entity_poly.type
_entity_poly.pdbx_seq_one_letter_code
_entity_poly.pdbx_strand_id
1 'polypeptide(L)'
;MSQVPDKEPYSREIHQFKTTPSMNPIRIDNYCFDRIHLWVRYDKDRIGFTELALEVFYPADRKANGLLMFNHGFLIGDDLLYLPKKLLCTFFNNDCPLFQKNPSEYYNYTSAIVERNWAFACVTACHKENEVMPWTDFGGNPRVGQEAYTAASYLIRYGATNMFHNESAVDKARFMVNNRVVFAGHSVGGAHAQAAATGFVNLQAIGEATGVRYNPVVYDREILPYHTEPLASWPEEYLADLVGLVQLSPVDMTQKALNFGMAPYRNALSTIPMPILMIIGQCDCAARKDSTPPAWSPDDQVETQFTEEAPSDGDSWAVVANVERGSHCGYLTRKNLLCTQADNASCGLCDADKGYKADGDETRFTVELFRRFLALFPDEGGFDGDFCQWIESPFMTWLNNASPDGSVSLVPFGGGDDYIDYTGKDRCA
;
A
#
# COMPACT_ATOMS: atom_id res chain seq x y z
N MET A 1 76.85 1.10 -25.89
CA MET A 1 75.50 0.55 -25.66
C MET A 1 75.26 0.54 -24.16
N SER A 2 74.53 1.54 -23.67
CA SER A 2 74.14 1.70 -22.27
C SER A 2 72.91 2.62 -22.30
N GLN A 3 71.72 2.03 -22.32
CA GLN A 3 70.46 2.76 -22.21
C GLN A 3 69.95 2.61 -20.78
N VAL A 4 69.80 3.76 -20.13
CA VAL A 4 68.96 3.96 -18.96
C VAL A 4 67.50 3.91 -19.42
N PRO A 5 66.58 3.34 -18.61
CA PRO A 5 65.21 3.83 -18.57
C PRO A 5 64.89 4.43 -17.21
N ASP A 6 64.26 5.59 -17.32
CA ASP A 6 63.63 6.37 -16.26
C ASP A 6 62.40 5.69 -15.65
N LYS A 7 62.13 6.15 -14.44
CA LYS A 7 61.03 5.89 -13.50
C LYS A 7 59.62 5.81 -14.09
N GLU A 8 58.83 4.87 -13.56
CA GLU A 8 57.44 5.14 -13.15
C GLU A 8 57.17 4.49 -11.78
N PRO A 9 56.54 5.21 -10.82
CA PRO A 9 56.01 4.60 -9.61
C PRO A 9 54.67 3.92 -9.93
N TYR A 10 54.54 2.65 -9.56
CA TYR A 10 53.30 1.88 -9.61
C TYR A 10 52.15 2.69 -8.99
N SER A 11 51.14 2.94 -9.82
CA SER A 11 49.85 3.48 -9.43
C SER A 11 49.20 2.56 -8.39
N ARG A 12 48.57 3.19 -7.39
CA ARG A 12 47.77 2.52 -6.38
C ARG A 12 46.65 1.73 -7.07
N GLU A 13 46.65 0.41 -6.92
CA GLU A 13 45.45 -0.39 -7.05
C GLU A 13 44.44 0.09 -6.01
N ILE A 14 43.46 0.87 -6.47
CA ILE A 14 42.20 1.02 -5.74
C ILE A 14 41.49 -0.31 -5.94
N HIS A 15 41.43 -1.10 -4.86
CA HIS A 15 40.62 -2.31 -4.81
C HIS A 15 39.21 -1.98 -5.30
N GLN A 16 38.87 -2.49 -6.50
CA GLN A 16 37.50 -2.64 -6.93
C GLN A 16 36.81 -3.51 -5.89
N PHE A 17 35.97 -2.89 -5.06
CA PHE A 17 35.04 -3.61 -4.22
C PHE A 17 34.17 -4.46 -5.14
N LYS A 18 34.30 -5.78 -5.01
CA LYS A 18 33.40 -6.76 -5.60
C LYS A 18 32.00 -6.44 -5.10
N THR A 19 31.21 -5.86 -5.98
CA THR A 19 29.77 -5.82 -5.87
C THR A 19 29.26 -7.26 -5.73
N THR A 20 28.38 -7.46 -4.77
CA THR A 20 27.61 -8.69 -4.60
C THR A 20 26.93 -9.04 -5.92
N PRO A 21 26.95 -10.31 -6.37
CA PRO A 21 26.23 -10.70 -7.57
C PRO A 21 24.74 -10.47 -7.32
N SER A 22 24.07 -9.79 -8.25
CA SER A 22 22.61 -9.71 -8.28
C SER A 22 22.04 -11.12 -8.09
N MET A 23 21.44 -11.40 -6.94
CA MET A 23 20.74 -12.66 -6.76
C MET A 23 19.60 -12.66 -7.77
N ASN A 24 19.50 -13.71 -8.59
CA ASN A 24 18.33 -13.90 -9.42
C ASN A 24 17.09 -13.92 -8.51
N PRO A 25 15.96 -13.30 -8.91
CA PRO A 25 14.75 -13.30 -8.11
C PRO A 25 14.34 -14.72 -7.73
N ILE A 26 13.78 -14.88 -6.53
CA ILE A 26 13.19 -16.15 -6.12
C ILE A 26 12.01 -16.41 -7.05
N ARG A 27 12.01 -17.52 -7.77
CA ARG A 27 10.89 -17.88 -8.66
C ARG A 27 9.90 -18.77 -7.93
N ILE A 28 8.65 -18.36 -7.91
CA ILE A 28 7.51 -19.17 -7.47
C ILE A 28 6.61 -19.28 -8.70
N ASP A 29 6.55 -20.48 -9.28
CA ASP A 29 5.93 -20.73 -10.58
C ASP A 29 6.42 -19.77 -11.68
N ASN A 30 5.50 -19.00 -12.27
CA ASN A 30 5.76 -18.08 -13.38
C ASN A 30 6.06 -16.66 -12.88
N TYR A 31 6.29 -16.49 -11.58
CA TYR A 31 6.48 -15.21 -10.91
C TYR A 31 7.83 -15.13 -10.22
N CYS A 32 8.38 -13.92 -10.21
CA CYS A 32 9.61 -13.54 -9.53
C CYS A 32 9.26 -12.80 -8.23
N PHE A 33 10.04 -13.04 -7.19
CA PHE A 33 10.03 -12.31 -5.94
C PHE A 33 11.37 -11.62 -5.70
N ASP A 34 11.32 -10.33 -5.42
CA ASP A 34 12.45 -9.51 -5.01
C ASP A 34 12.11 -8.68 -3.78
N ARG A 35 13.14 -8.28 -3.04
CA ARG A 35 13.04 -7.29 -1.98
C ARG A 35 14.03 -6.17 -2.23
N ILE A 36 13.51 -4.95 -2.24
CA ILE A 36 14.32 -3.74 -2.42
C ILE A 36 14.14 -2.78 -1.25
N HIS A 37 15.14 -1.95 -1.03
CA HIS A 37 15.18 -1.02 0.08
C HIS A 37 15.62 0.34 -0.41
N LEU A 38 14.79 1.35 -0.14
CA LEU A 38 14.96 2.70 -0.65
C LEU A 38 14.95 3.69 0.50
N TRP A 39 15.62 4.82 0.32
CA TRP A 39 15.48 5.96 1.21
C TRP A 39 14.67 7.05 0.53
N VAL A 40 13.68 7.58 1.23
CA VAL A 40 12.83 8.65 0.72
C VAL A 40 12.98 9.88 1.56
N ARG A 41 13.13 11.02 0.89
CA ARG A 41 13.00 12.33 1.50
C ARG A 41 11.79 13.00 0.90
N TYR A 42 10.78 13.29 1.72
CA TYR A 42 9.46 13.76 1.24
C TYR A 42 9.45 15.11 0.55
N ASP A 43 10.44 15.95 0.83
CA ASP A 43 10.60 17.27 0.22
C ASP A 43 12.07 17.65 0.29
N LYS A 44 12.59 18.29 -0.76
CA LYS A 44 14.01 18.67 -0.86
C LYS A 44 14.49 19.59 0.28
N ASP A 45 13.59 20.34 0.90
CA ASP A 45 13.89 21.32 1.95
C ASP A 45 13.72 20.70 3.35
N ARG A 46 13.24 19.46 3.47
CA ARG A 46 13.13 18.75 4.75
C ARG A 46 14.40 17.98 5.06
N ILE A 47 14.76 17.96 6.35
CA ILE A 47 15.88 17.17 6.89
C ILE A 47 15.32 15.82 7.33
N GLY A 48 15.96 14.73 6.93
CA GLY A 48 15.59 13.36 7.31
C GLY A 48 15.26 12.48 6.12
N PHE A 49 15.48 11.18 6.30
CA PHE A 49 15.15 10.13 5.34
C PHE A 49 14.27 9.11 6.05
N THR A 50 13.33 8.55 5.31
CA THR A 50 12.56 7.39 5.73
C THR A 50 12.97 6.20 4.89
N GLU A 51 13.22 5.06 5.53
CA GLU A 51 13.52 3.83 4.82
C GLU A 51 12.23 3.13 4.41
N LEU A 52 12.13 2.80 3.13
CA LEU A 52 11.09 1.96 2.57
C LEU A 52 11.67 0.58 2.29
N ALA A 53 11.01 -0.47 2.77
CA ALA A 53 11.24 -1.84 2.34
C ALA A 53 10.07 -2.29 1.46
N LEU A 54 10.39 -2.74 0.24
CA LEU A 54 9.41 -3.17 -0.76
C LEU A 54 9.62 -4.65 -1.05
N GLU A 55 8.56 -5.43 -0.87
CA GLU A 55 8.50 -6.84 -1.29
C GLU A 55 7.67 -6.93 -2.56
N VAL A 56 8.27 -7.38 -3.66
CA VAL A 56 7.68 -7.27 -5.00
C VAL A 56 7.54 -8.65 -5.62
N PHE A 57 6.35 -8.98 -6.07
CA PHE A 57 6.02 -10.17 -6.84
C PHE A 57 5.60 -9.73 -8.25
N TYR A 58 6.28 -10.20 -9.28
CA TYR A 58 6.03 -9.77 -10.66
C TYR A 58 6.19 -10.92 -11.67
N PRO A 59 5.53 -10.87 -12.84
CA PRO A 59 5.63 -11.90 -13.86
C PRO A 59 7.06 -12.16 -14.32
N ALA A 60 7.44 -13.42 -14.52
CA ALA A 60 8.78 -13.79 -14.97
C ALA A 60 9.13 -13.27 -16.38
N ASP A 61 8.12 -13.02 -17.21
CA ASP A 61 8.26 -12.40 -18.52
C ASP A 61 8.37 -10.87 -18.48
N ARG A 62 8.20 -10.27 -17.28
CA ARG A 62 8.31 -8.84 -17.01
C ARG A 62 7.31 -7.98 -17.76
N LYS A 63 6.10 -8.52 -17.94
CA LYS A 63 4.99 -7.82 -18.60
C LYS A 63 3.78 -7.66 -17.68
N ALA A 64 4.01 -7.08 -16.50
CA ALA A 64 2.94 -6.81 -15.55
C ALA A 64 1.95 -5.79 -16.12
N ASN A 65 0.68 -6.18 -16.17
CA ASN A 65 -0.42 -5.36 -16.65
C ASN A 65 -0.82 -4.29 -15.63
N GLY A 66 -0.44 -4.40 -14.37
CA GLY A 66 -0.76 -3.40 -13.36
C GLY A 66 -0.09 -3.77 -12.06
N LEU A 67 -0.21 -2.89 -11.06
CA LEU A 67 0.37 -3.10 -9.75
C LEU A 67 -0.74 -3.06 -8.69
N LEU A 68 -0.88 -4.13 -7.92
CA LEU A 68 -1.59 -4.09 -6.64
C LEU A 68 -0.59 -3.66 -5.56
N MET A 69 -0.67 -2.40 -5.13
CA MET A 69 0.21 -1.83 -4.12
C MET A 69 -0.45 -1.93 -2.73
N PHE A 70 0.01 -2.88 -1.94
CA PHE A 70 -0.54 -3.19 -0.63
C PHE A 70 0.22 -2.48 0.50
N ASN A 71 -0.46 -1.59 1.20
CA ASN A 71 0.06 -0.89 2.36
C ASN A 71 -0.20 -1.73 3.62
N HIS A 72 0.88 -2.16 4.28
CA HIS A 72 0.73 -2.88 5.53
C HIS A 72 0.71 -1.87 6.69
N GLY A 73 -0.33 -1.87 7.52
CA GLY A 73 -0.49 -0.93 8.63
C GLY A 73 0.45 -1.12 9.83
N PHE A 74 1.63 -1.76 9.67
CA PHE A 74 2.55 -1.94 10.80
C PHE A 74 3.55 -0.80 10.86
N LEU A 75 3.59 -0.14 12.00
CA LEU A 75 4.68 0.75 12.35
C LEU A 75 5.89 -0.09 12.74
N ILE A 76 7.06 0.39 12.34
CA ILE A 76 8.33 -0.21 12.71
C ILE A 76 9.02 0.78 13.62
N GLY A 77 8.90 0.55 14.93
CA GLY A 77 9.66 1.29 15.94
C GLY A 77 11.17 1.18 15.73
N ASP A 78 11.89 2.11 16.36
CA ASP A 78 13.32 2.34 16.17
C ASP A 78 14.19 1.09 16.35
N ASP A 79 15.20 0.95 15.48
CA ASP A 79 16.41 0.19 15.78
C ASP A 79 17.49 1.16 16.28
N LEU A 80 17.58 1.34 17.61
CA LEU A 80 18.57 2.21 18.27
C LEU A 80 20.04 1.84 17.96
N LEU A 81 20.29 0.69 17.34
CA LEU A 81 21.60 0.23 16.88
C LEU A 81 21.77 0.32 15.36
N TYR A 82 20.93 1.11 14.65
CA TYR A 82 20.92 1.30 13.19
C TYR A 82 22.30 1.59 12.60
N LEU A 83 22.95 2.68 13.02
CA LEU A 83 24.22 3.13 12.44
C LEU A 83 25.35 2.10 12.71
N PRO A 84 25.47 1.53 13.93
CA PRO A 84 26.34 0.38 14.19
C PRO A 84 26.05 -0.85 13.31
N LYS A 85 24.78 -1.24 13.15
CA LYS A 85 24.37 -2.41 12.35
C LYS A 85 24.64 -2.22 10.87
N LYS A 86 24.32 -1.05 10.30
CA LYS A 86 24.61 -0.73 8.89
C LYS A 86 26.12 -0.81 8.63
N LEU A 87 26.94 -0.21 9.49
CA LEU A 87 28.40 -0.29 9.39
C LEU A 87 28.88 -1.75 9.45
N LEU A 88 28.42 -2.52 10.44
CA LEU A 88 28.79 -3.94 10.58
C LEU A 88 28.37 -4.76 9.36
N CYS A 89 27.17 -4.57 8.83
CA CYS A 89 26.68 -5.30 7.65
C CYS A 89 27.46 -4.96 6.38
N THR A 90 27.83 -3.70 6.19
CA THR A 90 28.77 -3.30 5.13
C THR A 90 30.15 -3.95 5.32
N PHE A 91 30.66 -4.07 6.56
CA PHE A 91 31.93 -4.75 6.84
C PHE A 91 31.86 -6.28 6.62
N PHE A 92 30.72 -6.91 6.88
CA PHE A 92 30.53 -8.36 6.74
C PHE A 92 29.94 -8.80 5.39
N ASN A 93 29.74 -7.87 4.45
CA ASN A 93 29.18 -8.11 3.12
C ASN A 93 27.85 -8.87 3.14
N ASN A 94 27.04 -8.64 4.17
CA ASN A 94 25.71 -9.21 4.33
C ASN A 94 24.66 -8.16 4.02
N ASP A 95 23.73 -8.50 3.14
CA ASP A 95 22.53 -7.72 2.88
C ASP A 95 21.61 -7.85 4.12
N CYS A 96 21.82 -6.98 5.10
CA CYS A 96 21.02 -6.97 6.32
C CYS A 96 19.76 -6.14 6.06
N PRO A 97 18.56 -6.76 5.96
CA PRO A 97 17.34 -6.00 6.14
C PRO A 97 17.40 -5.39 7.54
N LEU A 98 17.41 -4.06 7.62
CA LEU A 98 17.52 -3.34 8.90
C LEU A 98 16.28 -3.59 9.78
N PHE A 99 15.20 -4.06 9.17
CA PHE A 99 14.01 -4.56 9.83
C PHE A 99 13.55 -5.86 9.16
N GLN A 100 13.49 -6.95 9.93
CA GLN A 100 12.95 -8.24 9.47
C GLN A 100 11.42 -8.26 9.62
N LYS A 101 10.72 -7.35 8.94
CA LYS A 101 9.26 -7.47 8.77
C LYS A 101 8.97 -7.78 7.31
N ASN A 102 8.32 -8.91 7.11
CA ASN A 102 7.89 -9.39 5.81
C ASN A 102 6.37 -9.25 5.78
N PRO A 103 5.80 -8.08 5.44
CA PRO A 103 4.34 -7.95 5.36
C PRO A 103 3.70 -8.99 4.44
N SER A 104 4.41 -9.44 3.41
CA SER A 104 3.99 -10.57 2.57
C SER A 104 3.79 -11.88 3.34
N GLU A 105 4.32 -12.04 4.55
CA GLU A 105 4.04 -13.20 5.41
C GLU A 105 2.60 -13.21 5.94
N TYR A 106 1.96 -12.04 6.03
CA TYR A 106 0.60 -11.87 6.56
C TYR A 106 -0.41 -11.46 5.49
N TYR A 107 0.02 -10.85 4.38
CA TYR A 107 -0.86 -10.33 3.31
C TYR A 107 -0.53 -10.91 1.93
N ASN A 108 -0.26 -12.22 1.85
CA ASN A 108 0.08 -12.85 0.58
C ASN A 108 -1.16 -13.15 -0.28
N TYR A 109 -1.60 -12.17 -1.06
CA TYR A 109 -2.69 -12.37 -2.04
C TYR A 109 -2.17 -12.64 -3.46
N THR A 110 -0.92 -13.12 -3.59
CA THR A 110 -0.26 -13.23 -4.91
C THR A 110 -0.97 -14.19 -5.86
N SER A 111 -1.78 -15.14 -5.38
CA SER A 111 -2.60 -15.98 -6.26
C SER A 111 -3.66 -15.17 -7.02
N ALA A 112 -4.12 -14.02 -6.50
CA ALA A 112 -5.14 -13.17 -7.11
C ALA A 112 -4.64 -12.40 -8.34
N ILE A 113 -3.33 -12.11 -8.42
CA ILE A 113 -2.73 -11.30 -9.50
C ILE A 113 -2.34 -12.13 -10.74
N VAL A 114 -2.25 -13.46 -10.61
CA VAL A 114 -1.68 -14.34 -11.65
C VAL A 114 -2.52 -14.35 -12.92
N GLU A 115 -3.84 -14.49 -12.81
CA GLU A 115 -4.74 -14.65 -13.96
C GLU A 115 -4.75 -13.44 -14.90
N ARG A 116 -4.47 -12.25 -14.37
CA ARG A 116 -4.45 -10.99 -15.11
C ARG A 116 -3.03 -10.50 -15.41
N ASN A 117 -2.01 -11.28 -15.07
CA ASN A 117 -0.61 -10.91 -15.17
C ASN A 117 -0.28 -9.59 -14.44
N TRP A 118 -0.89 -9.35 -13.27
CA TRP A 118 -0.57 -8.18 -12.45
C TRP A 118 0.68 -8.44 -11.62
N ALA A 119 1.32 -7.38 -11.13
CA ALA A 119 2.31 -7.42 -10.07
C ALA A 119 1.66 -7.10 -8.72
N PHE A 120 2.28 -7.54 -7.63
CA PHE A 120 1.89 -7.25 -6.27
C PHE A 120 3.10 -6.72 -5.51
N ALA A 121 2.95 -5.62 -4.79
CA ALA A 121 4.00 -5.13 -3.92
C ALA A 121 3.46 -4.81 -2.53
N CYS A 122 4.18 -5.21 -1.50
CA CYS A 122 3.97 -4.70 -0.15
C CYS A 122 4.98 -3.59 0.14
N VAL A 123 4.50 -2.45 0.65
CA VAL A 123 5.36 -1.33 1.08
C VAL A 123 5.36 -1.20 2.58
N THR A 124 6.56 -1.10 3.12
CA THR A 124 6.85 -0.92 4.54
C THR A 124 7.65 0.33 4.76
N ALA A 125 7.21 1.20 5.67
CA ALA A 125 7.98 2.38 6.06
C ALA A 125 8.47 2.27 7.50
N CYS A 126 9.73 2.67 7.69
CA CYS A 126 10.39 2.65 9.00
C CYS A 126 10.36 4.06 9.59
N HIS A 127 9.28 4.39 10.30
CA HIS A 127 9.14 5.65 11.01
C HIS A 127 9.73 5.57 12.41
N LYS A 128 10.30 6.68 12.89
CA LYS A 128 10.74 6.80 14.28
C LYS A 128 9.53 7.02 15.18
N GLU A 129 9.23 6.07 16.06
CA GLU A 129 8.31 6.30 17.17
C GLU A 129 8.87 7.42 18.06
N ASN A 130 8.17 8.55 18.13
CA ASN A 130 8.52 9.60 19.07
C ASN A 130 7.82 9.35 20.42
N GLU A 131 8.59 8.90 21.41
CA GLU A 131 8.10 8.64 22.78
C GLU A 131 7.37 9.85 23.41
N VAL A 132 7.67 11.08 22.98
CA VAL A 132 7.08 12.32 23.53
C VAL A 132 5.76 12.70 22.83
N MET A 133 5.57 12.27 21.58
CA MET A 133 4.37 12.55 20.78
C MET A 133 3.89 11.26 20.09
N PRO A 134 3.46 10.24 20.86
CA PRO A 134 3.10 8.92 20.33
C PRO A 134 1.93 8.94 19.34
N TRP A 135 1.23 10.07 19.22
CA TRP A 135 0.10 10.25 18.32
C TRP A 135 0.45 10.67 16.88
N THR A 136 1.72 10.93 16.57
CA THR A 136 2.13 11.22 15.18
C THR A 136 2.19 9.97 14.31
N ASP A 137 1.99 8.78 14.88
CA ASP A 137 2.38 7.53 14.23
C ASP A 137 1.39 6.38 14.46
N PHE A 138 0.08 6.62 14.36
CA PHE A 138 -0.94 5.56 14.26
C PHE A 138 -2.12 6.07 13.41
N GLY A 139 -2.50 5.37 12.32
CA GLY A 139 -3.75 5.57 11.54
C GLY A 139 -3.93 6.88 10.77
N GLY A 140 -3.81 8.02 11.47
CA GLY A 140 -4.07 9.37 10.94
C GLY A 140 -2.86 10.04 10.27
N ASN A 141 -1.73 9.35 10.11
CA ASN A 141 -0.53 9.90 9.48
C ASN A 141 -0.52 9.63 7.97
N PRO A 142 -0.73 10.64 7.11
CA PRO A 142 -0.78 10.43 5.67
C PRO A 142 0.59 10.08 5.04
N ARG A 143 1.70 10.20 5.79
CA ARG A 143 3.04 9.90 5.27
C ARG A 143 3.15 8.46 4.77
N VAL A 144 2.55 7.50 5.47
CA VAL A 144 2.60 6.11 5.06
C VAL A 144 1.85 5.84 3.76
N GLY A 145 0.76 6.57 3.50
CA GLY A 145 0.08 6.54 2.20
C GLY A 145 0.90 7.21 1.10
N GLN A 146 1.49 8.37 1.39
CA GLN A 146 2.41 9.07 0.48
C GLN A 146 3.62 8.21 0.08
N GLU A 147 4.14 7.41 1.00
CA GLU A 147 5.22 6.45 0.75
C GLU A 147 4.79 5.33 -0.18
N ALA A 148 3.56 4.82 -0.02
CA ALA A 148 3.00 3.84 -0.94
C ALA A 148 2.91 4.40 -2.37
N TYR A 149 2.46 5.65 -2.53
CA TYR A 149 2.46 6.31 -3.84
C TYR A 149 3.87 6.48 -4.42
N THR A 150 4.83 6.92 -3.59
CA THR A 150 6.23 7.09 -3.99
C THR A 150 6.83 5.77 -4.46
N ALA A 151 6.62 4.71 -3.70
CA ALA A 151 7.13 3.38 -3.99
C ALA A 151 6.48 2.78 -5.26
N ALA A 152 5.19 3.00 -5.48
CA ALA A 152 4.52 2.55 -6.71
C ALA A 152 5.12 3.25 -7.94
N SER A 153 5.24 4.58 -7.88
CA SER A 153 5.87 5.38 -8.95
C SER A 153 7.32 4.93 -9.21
N TYR A 154 8.07 4.64 -8.14
CA TYR A 154 9.43 4.11 -8.27
C TYR A 154 9.47 2.77 -9.02
N LEU A 155 8.61 1.81 -8.64
CA LEU A 155 8.54 0.48 -9.26
C LEU A 155 8.13 0.57 -10.73
N ILE A 156 7.23 1.50 -11.08
CA ILE A 156 6.84 1.78 -12.46
C ILE A 156 8.04 2.27 -13.27
N ARG A 157 8.77 3.26 -12.76
CA ARG A 157 9.88 3.88 -13.49
C ARG A 157 11.13 2.99 -13.60
N TYR A 158 11.51 2.35 -12.50
CA TYR A 158 12.80 1.68 -12.36
C TYR A 158 12.72 0.17 -12.17
N GLY A 159 11.55 -0.37 -11.84
CA GLY A 159 11.37 -1.78 -11.50
C GLY A 159 11.93 -2.16 -10.12
N ALA A 160 12.09 -3.46 -9.88
CA ALA A 160 12.55 -4.01 -8.61
C ALA A 160 14.09 -3.97 -8.49
N THR A 161 14.67 -2.77 -8.35
CA THR A 161 16.13 -2.58 -8.19
C THR A 161 16.45 -1.52 -7.14
N ASN A 162 17.66 -1.57 -6.57
CA ASN A 162 18.25 -0.46 -5.80
C ASN A 162 19.18 0.40 -6.67
N MET A 163 19.58 -0.10 -7.86
CA MET A 163 20.58 0.52 -8.75
C MET A 163 19.92 1.35 -9.87
N PHE A 164 19.06 2.29 -9.50
CA PHE A 164 18.31 3.11 -10.47
C PHE A 164 19.19 4.07 -11.29
N HIS A 165 20.44 4.29 -10.88
CA HIS A 165 21.42 5.07 -11.64
C HIS A 165 22.09 4.27 -12.78
N ASN A 166 21.87 2.96 -12.86
CA ASN A 166 22.45 2.08 -13.88
C ASN A 166 21.36 1.56 -14.81
N GLU A 167 21.29 2.09 -16.04
CA GLU A 167 20.22 1.71 -16.98
C GLU A 167 20.24 0.23 -17.34
N SER A 168 21.40 -0.43 -17.39
CA SER A 168 21.42 -1.88 -17.64
C SER A 168 20.79 -2.68 -16.49
N ALA A 169 20.89 -2.18 -15.26
CA ALA A 169 20.21 -2.79 -14.11
C ALA A 169 18.71 -2.48 -14.14
N VAL A 170 18.33 -1.26 -14.50
CA VAL A 170 16.93 -0.83 -14.64
C VAL A 170 16.22 -1.62 -15.74
N ASP A 171 16.80 -1.76 -16.93
CA ASP A 171 16.21 -2.57 -18.02
C ASP A 171 16.00 -4.04 -17.63
N LYS A 172 16.84 -4.55 -16.71
CA LYS A 172 16.70 -5.90 -16.15
C LYS A 172 15.74 -5.98 -14.98
N ALA A 173 15.33 -4.86 -14.39
CA ALA A 173 14.47 -4.83 -13.21
C ALA A 173 13.06 -4.36 -13.54
N ARG A 174 12.87 -3.59 -14.62
CA ARG A 174 11.55 -3.17 -15.11
C ARG A 174 10.68 -4.38 -15.42
N PHE A 175 9.46 -4.34 -14.92
CA PHE A 175 8.46 -5.38 -15.11
C PHE A 175 7.08 -4.84 -15.46
N MET A 176 6.87 -3.53 -15.38
CA MET A 176 5.59 -2.88 -15.66
C MET A 176 5.52 -2.48 -17.15
N VAL A 177 4.39 -2.73 -17.81
CA VAL A 177 4.15 -2.25 -19.20
C VAL A 177 3.32 -0.96 -19.26
N ASN A 178 2.79 -0.54 -18.12
CA ASN A 178 2.02 0.68 -17.91
C ASN A 178 2.20 1.14 -16.45
N ASN A 179 1.54 2.22 -16.06
CA ASN A 179 1.66 2.83 -14.74
C ASN A 179 0.43 2.63 -13.84
N ARG A 180 -0.45 1.68 -14.17
CA ARG A 180 -1.71 1.46 -13.45
C ARG A 180 -1.50 0.83 -12.08
N VAL A 181 -2.17 1.37 -11.08
CA VAL A 181 -2.06 0.94 -9.69
C VAL A 181 -3.44 0.83 -9.04
N VAL A 182 -3.70 -0.31 -8.42
CA VAL A 182 -4.73 -0.44 -7.38
C VAL A 182 -4.02 -0.29 -6.04
N PHE A 183 -4.41 0.70 -5.25
CA PHE A 183 -3.93 0.79 -3.88
C PHE A 183 -4.84 -0.04 -2.97
N ALA A 184 -4.21 -0.80 -2.07
CA ALA A 184 -4.94 -1.58 -1.10
C ALA A 184 -4.26 -1.55 0.25
N GLY A 185 -4.99 -1.88 1.30
CA GLY A 185 -4.38 -2.00 2.62
C GLY A 185 -5.33 -2.58 3.64
N HIS A 186 -4.75 -3.02 4.75
CA HIS A 186 -5.48 -3.56 5.90
C HIS A 186 -5.22 -2.72 7.14
N SER A 187 -6.24 -2.54 7.98
CA SER A 187 -6.14 -1.82 9.25
C SER A 187 -5.68 -0.37 9.03
N VAL A 188 -4.69 0.09 9.77
CA VAL A 188 -4.00 1.37 9.55
C VAL A 188 -3.50 1.52 8.09
N GLY A 189 -3.08 0.43 7.45
CA GLY A 189 -2.68 0.42 6.06
C GLY A 189 -3.85 0.67 5.09
N GLY A 190 -5.06 0.26 5.47
CA GLY A 190 -6.29 0.55 4.72
C GLY A 190 -6.61 2.05 4.73
N ALA A 191 -6.48 2.70 5.89
CA ALA A 191 -6.60 4.16 5.98
C ALA A 191 -5.50 4.84 5.14
N HIS A 192 -4.24 4.43 5.28
CA HIS A 192 -3.14 5.00 4.50
C HIS A 192 -3.29 4.82 2.97
N ALA A 193 -3.90 3.71 2.52
CA ALA A 193 -4.19 3.49 1.11
C ALA A 193 -5.10 4.59 0.54
N GLN A 194 -5.99 5.19 1.34
CA GLN A 194 -6.82 6.34 0.94
C GLN A 194 -5.94 7.52 0.50
N ALA A 195 -4.88 7.85 1.25
CA ALA A 195 -3.97 8.94 0.88
C ALA A 195 -3.24 8.64 -0.43
N ALA A 196 -2.71 7.42 -0.58
CA ALA A 196 -2.01 7.00 -1.80
C ALA A 196 -2.93 7.12 -3.04
N ALA A 197 -4.18 6.71 -2.89
CA ALA A 197 -5.20 6.71 -3.92
C ALA A 197 -5.77 8.11 -4.26
N THR A 198 -5.25 9.20 -3.69
CA THR A 198 -5.61 10.55 -4.16
C THR A 198 -4.74 11.01 -5.34
N GLY A 199 -3.56 10.42 -5.52
CA GLY A 199 -2.65 10.72 -6.63
C GLY A 199 -1.72 11.91 -6.38
N PHE A 200 -0.70 12.06 -7.22
CA PHE A 200 0.39 13.01 -6.99
C PHE A 200 -0.09 14.45 -6.80
N VAL A 201 -1.00 14.92 -7.67
CA VAL A 201 -1.51 16.30 -7.66
C VAL A 201 -2.22 16.61 -6.34
N ASN A 202 -3.11 15.72 -5.89
CA ASN A 202 -3.83 15.89 -4.63
C ASN A 202 -2.91 15.76 -3.42
N LEU A 203 -2.00 14.77 -3.42
CA LEU A 203 -0.99 14.62 -2.37
C LEU A 203 -0.14 15.89 -2.19
N GLN A 204 0.26 16.52 -3.29
CA GLN A 204 1.01 17.78 -3.26
C GLN A 204 0.14 18.94 -2.75
N ALA A 205 -1.05 19.13 -3.32
CA ALA A 205 -1.96 20.23 -2.94
C ALA A 205 -2.39 20.16 -1.46
N ILE A 206 -2.78 18.96 -0.99
CA ILE A 206 -3.12 18.72 0.41
C ILE A 206 -1.88 18.93 1.29
N GLY A 207 -0.72 18.44 0.87
CA GLY A 207 0.54 18.61 1.58
C GLY A 207 0.94 20.08 1.75
N GLU A 208 0.71 20.92 0.75
CA GLU A 208 0.91 22.37 0.83
C GLU A 208 -0.08 23.03 1.80
N ALA A 209 -1.37 22.70 1.69
CA ALA A 209 -2.43 23.27 2.53
C ALA A 209 -2.28 22.89 4.02
N THR A 210 -1.80 21.69 4.30
CA THR A 210 -1.63 21.15 5.67
C THR A 210 -0.23 21.36 6.24
N GLY A 211 0.71 21.92 5.46
CA GLY A 211 2.11 22.06 5.85
C GLY A 211 2.92 20.76 5.81
N VAL A 212 2.29 19.64 5.41
CA VAL A 212 2.91 18.31 5.22
C VAL A 212 3.35 18.15 3.75
N ARG A 213 4.21 19.07 3.27
CA ARG A 213 4.68 19.10 1.87
C ARG A 213 5.11 17.73 1.36
N TYR A 214 4.81 17.48 0.09
CA TYR A 214 5.05 16.23 -0.61
C TYR A 214 5.56 16.49 -2.03
N ASN A 215 6.85 16.24 -2.24
CA ASN A 215 7.53 16.18 -3.52
C ASN A 215 8.79 15.32 -3.35
N PRO A 216 8.62 13.99 -3.23
CA PRO A 216 9.66 13.13 -2.70
C PRO A 216 10.82 12.94 -3.66
N VAL A 217 11.99 12.67 -3.08
CA VAL A 217 13.22 12.26 -3.76
C VAL A 217 13.64 10.91 -3.21
N VAL A 218 13.97 9.96 -4.09
CA VAL A 218 14.40 8.61 -3.72
C VAL A 218 15.92 8.53 -3.77
N TYR A 219 16.50 7.84 -2.81
CA TYR A 219 17.93 7.60 -2.63
C TYR A 219 18.20 6.10 -2.57
N ASP A 220 19.33 5.66 -3.11
CA ASP A 220 19.81 4.31 -2.86
C ASP A 220 20.44 4.21 -1.46
N ARG A 221 20.75 2.99 -1.02
CA ARG A 221 21.29 2.72 0.33
C ARG A 221 22.81 2.75 0.40
N GLU A 222 23.48 3.24 -0.64
CA GLU A 222 24.94 3.29 -0.71
C GLU A 222 25.54 4.29 0.31
N ILE A 223 26.86 4.20 0.54
CA ILE A 223 27.57 5.10 1.45
C ILE A 223 27.55 6.55 0.93
N LEU A 224 27.66 6.72 -0.39
CA LEU A 224 27.48 7.97 -1.11
C LEU A 224 26.23 7.82 -1.98
N PRO A 225 25.04 8.12 -1.43
CA PRO A 225 23.82 7.71 -2.07
C PRO A 225 23.56 8.50 -3.36
N TYR A 226 23.24 7.79 -4.44
CA TYR A 226 22.62 8.43 -5.60
C TYR A 226 21.19 8.81 -5.27
N HIS A 227 20.64 9.78 -6.02
CA HIS A 227 19.26 10.20 -5.84
C HIS A 227 18.57 10.44 -7.17
N THR A 228 17.25 10.30 -7.15
CA THR A 228 16.41 10.67 -8.28
C THR A 228 16.23 12.19 -8.33
N GLU A 229 15.67 12.69 -9.42
CA GLU A 229 14.99 13.99 -9.38
C GLU A 229 13.69 13.87 -8.56
N PRO A 230 13.14 14.98 -8.03
CA PRO A 230 11.85 14.98 -7.32
C PRO A 230 10.71 14.49 -8.21
N LEU A 231 9.70 13.84 -7.63
CA LEU A 231 8.56 13.30 -8.39
C LEU A 231 7.85 14.36 -9.25
N ALA A 232 7.79 15.63 -8.84
CA ALA A 232 7.21 16.71 -9.65
C ALA A 232 7.90 16.94 -11.01
N SER A 233 9.12 16.43 -11.19
CA SER A 233 9.87 16.50 -12.45
C SER A 233 9.70 15.26 -13.32
N TRP A 234 9.02 14.23 -12.82
CA TRP A 234 8.83 12.99 -13.56
C TRP A 234 7.68 13.16 -14.55
N PRO A 235 7.83 12.66 -15.78
CA PRO A 235 6.72 12.46 -16.70
C PRO A 235 5.58 11.63 -16.08
N GLU A 236 4.35 11.91 -16.50
CA GLU A 236 3.12 11.28 -15.97
C GLU A 236 3.12 9.76 -16.14
N GLU A 237 3.67 9.25 -17.24
CA GLU A 237 3.81 7.82 -17.52
C GLU A 237 4.71 7.07 -16.53
N TYR A 238 5.47 7.79 -15.70
CA TYR A 238 6.29 7.22 -14.62
C TYR A 238 5.70 7.43 -13.23
N LEU A 239 4.62 8.20 -13.13
CA LEU A 239 3.86 8.36 -11.89
C LEU A 239 2.78 7.28 -11.84
N ALA A 240 2.45 6.82 -10.63
CA ALA A 240 1.36 5.89 -10.43
C ALA A 240 0.03 6.50 -10.92
N ASP A 241 -0.58 5.86 -11.91
CA ASP A 241 -1.94 6.10 -12.39
C ASP A 241 -2.91 5.20 -11.63
N LEU A 242 -3.87 5.82 -10.96
CA LEU A 242 -4.68 5.16 -9.95
C LEU A 242 -6.01 4.71 -10.55
N VAL A 243 -6.23 3.39 -10.55
CA VAL A 243 -7.39 2.78 -11.20
C VAL A 243 -8.38 2.17 -10.21
N GLY A 244 -8.02 2.08 -8.93
CA GLY A 244 -8.95 1.67 -7.88
C GLY A 244 -8.34 1.64 -6.48
N LEU A 245 -9.21 1.50 -5.49
CA LEU A 245 -8.86 1.46 -4.06
C LEU A 245 -9.62 0.34 -3.35
N VAL A 246 -8.90 -0.50 -2.59
CA VAL A 246 -9.50 -1.55 -1.74
C VAL A 246 -9.04 -1.40 -0.29
N GLN A 247 -9.99 -1.16 0.61
CA GLN A 247 -9.74 -0.88 2.01
C GLN A 247 -10.29 -2.02 2.85
N LEU A 248 -9.41 -2.81 3.46
CA LEU A 248 -9.79 -3.90 4.35
C LEU A 248 -9.76 -3.40 5.79
N SER A 249 -10.93 -3.22 6.40
CA SER A 249 -11.10 -2.79 7.79
C SER A 249 -10.23 -1.59 8.16
N PRO A 250 -10.37 -0.43 7.48
CA PRO A 250 -9.46 0.69 7.65
C PRO A 250 -9.55 1.27 9.08
N VAL A 251 -8.40 1.54 9.70
CA VAL A 251 -8.31 2.13 11.05
C VAL A 251 -7.62 3.48 10.98
N ASP A 252 -8.33 4.52 11.39
CA ASP A 252 -7.83 5.89 11.53
C ASP A 252 -7.76 6.25 13.02
N MET A 253 -6.75 7.03 13.40
CA MET A 253 -6.64 7.58 14.75
C MET A 253 -6.35 9.08 14.65
N THR A 254 -7.32 9.82 14.10
CA THR A 254 -7.19 11.24 13.82
C THR A 254 -7.00 12.07 15.09
N GLN A 255 -6.01 12.96 15.07
CA GLN A 255 -5.77 13.98 16.10
C GLN A 255 -6.34 15.33 15.65
N LYS A 256 -7.63 15.56 15.89
CA LYS A 256 -8.34 16.79 15.45
C LYS A 256 -7.64 18.10 15.90
N ALA A 257 -6.90 18.09 17.02
CA ALA A 257 -6.17 19.25 17.53
C ALA A 257 -4.97 19.70 16.66
N LEU A 258 -4.48 18.85 15.76
CA LEU A 258 -3.26 19.11 14.97
C LEU A 258 -3.55 19.44 13.49
N ASN A 259 -4.82 19.49 13.07
CA ASN A 259 -5.21 19.53 11.64
C ASN A 259 -4.44 18.50 10.79
N PHE A 260 -4.13 17.35 11.42
CA PHE A 260 -3.36 16.27 10.88
C PHE A 260 -4.25 15.03 10.91
N GLY A 261 -4.50 14.43 9.74
CA GLY A 261 -5.47 13.35 9.61
C GLY A 261 -5.74 13.00 8.16
N MET A 262 -6.55 11.96 7.97
CA MET A 262 -6.87 11.39 6.66
C MET A 262 -8.07 12.08 5.97
N ALA A 263 -8.86 12.88 6.70
CA ALA A 263 -10.06 13.53 6.17
C ALA A 263 -9.85 14.36 4.88
N PRO A 264 -8.78 15.18 4.73
CA PRO A 264 -8.55 15.89 3.46
C PRO A 264 -8.34 14.96 2.27
N TYR A 265 -7.80 13.76 2.49
CA TYR A 265 -7.58 12.76 1.45
C TYR A 265 -8.88 12.07 1.07
N ARG A 266 -9.73 11.74 2.04
CA ARG A 266 -11.08 11.20 1.81
C ARG A 266 -11.97 12.20 1.07
N ASN A 267 -11.89 13.48 1.43
CA ASN A 267 -12.57 14.55 0.69
C ASN A 267 -12.08 14.71 -0.75
N ALA A 268 -10.82 14.36 -1.06
CA ALA A 268 -10.35 14.34 -2.45
C ALA A 268 -10.92 13.10 -3.18
N LEU A 269 -10.88 11.92 -2.54
CA LEU A 269 -11.44 10.68 -3.07
C LEU A 269 -12.93 10.79 -3.43
N SER A 270 -13.69 11.61 -2.71
CA SER A 270 -15.12 11.81 -2.97
C SER A 270 -15.46 12.43 -4.34
N THR A 271 -14.44 12.84 -5.09
CA THR A 271 -14.57 13.44 -6.43
C THR A 271 -13.78 12.70 -7.51
N ILE A 272 -13.03 11.64 -7.14
CA ILE A 272 -12.21 10.87 -8.08
C ILE A 272 -13.07 9.74 -8.67
N PRO A 273 -13.32 9.72 -10.00
CA PRO A 273 -14.17 8.72 -10.63
C PRO A 273 -13.39 7.42 -10.83
N MET A 274 -13.28 6.60 -9.78
CA MET A 274 -12.66 5.29 -9.83
C MET A 274 -13.35 4.30 -8.89
N PRO A 275 -13.34 2.99 -9.18
CA PRO A 275 -13.84 1.97 -8.25
C PRO A 275 -13.15 2.05 -6.88
N ILE A 276 -13.93 2.28 -5.82
CA ILE A 276 -13.47 2.29 -4.43
C ILE A 276 -14.31 1.27 -3.64
N LEU A 277 -13.63 0.39 -2.90
CA LEU A 277 -14.27 -0.64 -2.09
C LEU A 277 -13.74 -0.59 -0.66
N MET A 278 -14.66 -0.55 0.29
CA MET A 278 -14.37 -0.75 1.71
C MET A 278 -15.02 -2.04 2.19
N ILE A 279 -14.22 -2.96 2.74
CA ILE A 279 -14.72 -4.16 3.42
C ILE A 279 -14.54 -3.97 4.91
N ILE A 280 -15.58 -4.20 5.69
CA ILE A 280 -15.54 -4.13 7.15
C ILE A 280 -16.07 -5.42 7.76
N GLY A 281 -15.51 -5.83 8.90
CA GLY A 281 -16.01 -6.96 9.65
C GLY A 281 -17.09 -6.56 10.66
N GLN A 282 -18.17 -7.34 10.76
CA GLN A 282 -19.22 -7.09 11.74
C GLN A 282 -18.68 -7.09 13.19
N CYS A 283 -17.71 -7.97 13.47
CA CYS A 283 -17.06 -8.13 14.76
C CYS A 283 -15.80 -7.27 14.93
N ASP A 284 -15.46 -6.44 13.95
CA ASP A 284 -14.23 -5.65 13.97
C ASP A 284 -14.37 -4.41 14.89
N CYS A 285 -13.88 -4.56 16.12
CA CYS A 285 -13.85 -3.46 17.09
C CYS A 285 -12.89 -2.33 16.65
N ALA A 286 -11.75 -2.68 16.05
CA ALA A 286 -10.71 -1.72 15.72
C ALA A 286 -11.21 -0.72 14.67
N ALA A 287 -11.79 -1.21 13.58
CA ALA A 287 -12.29 -0.35 12.51
C ALA A 287 -13.62 0.33 12.88
N ARG A 288 -14.50 -0.32 13.66
CA ARG A 288 -15.87 0.21 13.91
C ARG A 288 -16.05 1.01 15.19
N LYS A 289 -15.17 0.84 16.19
CA LYS A 289 -15.32 1.52 17.50
C LYS A 289 -14.06 2.24 17.95
N ASP A 290 -12.89 1.64 17.78
CA ASP A 290 -11.65 2.21 18.29
C ASP A 290 -11.04 3.21 17.30
N SER A 291 -11.37 3.08 16.01
CA SER A 291 -11.05 4.05 14.97
C SER A 291 -11.78 5.37 15.18
N THR A 292 -11.07 6.48 14.97
CA THR A 292 -11.60 7.84 15.05
C THR A 292 -11.24 8.63 13.78
N PRO A 293 -12.21 8.90 12.88
CA PRO A 293 -13.60 8.43 12.93
C PRO A 293 -13.69 6.91 12.70
N PRO A 294 -14.80 6.25 13.09
CA PRO A 294 -15.06 4.85 12.72
C PRO A 294 -15.02 4.66 11.21
N ALA A 295 -14.61 3.50 10.72
CA ALA A 295 -14.63 3.19 9.29
C ALA A 295 -16.05 3.34 8.71
N TRP A 296 -17.04 2.80 9.42
CA TRP A 296 -18.46 2.85 9.06
C TRP A 296 -19.35 2.65 10.29
N SER A 297 -20.58 3.18 10.24
CA SER A 297 -21.60 3.12 11.29
C SER A 297 -22.99 2.92 10.67
N PRO A 298 -23.88 2.11 11.28
CA PRO A 298 -25.29 2.04 10.89
C PRO A 298 -26.09 3.29 11.29
N ASP A 299 -25.56 4.12 12.19
CA ASP A 299 -26.15 5.39 12.59
C ASP A 299 -25.72 6.49 11.61
N ASP A 300 -26.69 7.05 10.88
CA ASP A 300 -26.48 8.07 9.85
C ASP A 300 -26.08 9.45 10.42
N GLN A 301 -26.15 9.63 11.75
CA GLN A 301 -25.67 10.83 12.43
C GLN A 301 -24.18 10.74 12.81
N VAL A 302 -23.55 9.59 12.61
CA VAL A 302 -22.13 9.38 12.93
C VAL A 302 -21.29 9.67 11.70
N GLU A 303 -20.40 10.65 11.82
CA GLU A 303 -19.31 10.87 10.86
C GLU A 303 -18.34 9.68 10.90
N THR A 304 -18.16 9.05 9.74
CA THR A 304 -17.30 7.88 9.52
C THR A 304 -16.28 8.16 8.42
N GLN A 305 -15.24 7.35 8.32
CA GLN A 305 -14.32 7.40 7.19
C GLN A 305 -15.09 7.25 5.87
N PHE A 306 -16.03 6.32 5.80
CA PHE A 306 -16.82 6.10 4.59
C PHE A 306 -17.69 7.30 4.22
N THR A 307 -18.33 7.99 5.19
CA THR A 307 -19.13 9.19 4.89
C THR A 307 -18.27 10.41 4.51
N GLU A 308 -17.00 10.46 4.93
CA GLU A 308 -16.04 11.47 4.43
C GLU A 308 -15.61 11.16 2.98
N GLU A 309 -15.48 9.88 2.63
CA GLU A 309 -15.08 9.42 1.28
C GLU A 309 -16.24 9.41 0.27
N ALA A 310 -17.47 9.16 0.74
CA ALA A 310 -18.70 9.14 -0.04
C ALA A 310 -19.81 9.94 0.68
N PRO A 311 -19.67 11.28 0.76
CA PRO A 311 -20.74 12.13 1.25
C PRO A 311 -21.94 12.03 0.30
N SER A 312 -23.15 12.22 0.83
CA SER A 312 -24.41 12.03 0.09
C SER A 312 -24.59 12.96 -1.12
N ASP A 313 -23.89 14.09 -1.15
CA ASP A 313 -23.85 15.05 -2.26
C ASP A 313 -22.57 14.93 -3.13
N GLY A 314 -21.75 13.90 -2.91
CA GLY A 314 -20.48 13.68 -3.61
C GLY A 314 -20.58 12.85 -4.88
N ASP A 315 -19.52 12.87 -5.69
CA ASP A 315 -19.36 12.09 -6.94
C ASP A 315 -18.59 10.78 -6.74
N SER A 316 -18.44 10.35 -5.48
CA SER A 316 -17.69 9.16 -5.09
C SER A 316 -18.32 7.88 -5.63
N TRP A 317 -17.46 6.96 -6.05
CA TRP A 317 -17.84 5.60 -6.47
C TRP A 317 -17.63 4.57 -5.35
N ALA A 318 -17.39 5.04 -4.12
CA ALA A 318 -17.10 4.16 -3.00
C ALA A 318 -18.31 3.35 -2.56
N VAL A 319 -18.07 2.06 -2.37
CA VAL A 319 -19.03 1.11 -1.84
C VAL A 319 -18.46 0.49 -0.56
N VAL A 320 -19.31 0.29 0.44
CA VAL A 320 -18.96 -0.46 1.64
C VAL A 320 -19.74 -1.77 1.72
N ALA A 321 -19.03 -2.86 2.03
CA ALA A 321 -19.61 -4.18 2.31
C ALA A 321 -19.23 -4.66 3.71
N ASN A 322 -20.19 -5.24 4.43
CA ASN A 322 -20.01 -5.71 5.81
C ASN A 322 -20.04 -7.24 5.87
N VAL A 323 -18.96 -7.84 6.34
CA VAL A 323 -18.81 -9.29 6.45
C VAL A 323 -19.45 -9.78 7.75
N GLU A 324 -20.42 -10.70 7.63
CA GLU A 324 -21.04 -11.34 8.79
C GLU A 324 -19.99 -12.14 9.54
N ARG A 325 -19.87 -11.92 10.86
CA ARG A 325 -18.77 -12.46 11.68
C ARG A 325 -17.37 -12.10 11.17
N GLY A 326 -17.24 -11.13 10.27
CA GLY A 326 -15.95 -10.58 9.84
C GLY A 326 -15.19 -10.04 11.04
N SER A 327 -13.92 -10.40 11.16
CA SER A 327 -13.05 -9.93 12.22
C SER A 327 -12.02 -8.95 11.67
N HIS A 328 -11.29 -8.27 12.56
CA HIS A 328 -10.16 -7.46 12.12
C HIS A 328 -9.10 -8.34 11.47
N CYS A 329 -8.89 -9.56 11.93
CA CYS A 329 -7.76 -10.38 11.46
C CYS A 329 -8.10 -11.47 10.44
N GLY A 330 -9.36 -11.63 10.07
CA GLY A 330 -9.76 -12.70 9.15
C GLY A 330 -9.16 -12.55 7.76
N TYR A 331 -8.77 -11.34 7.35
CA TYR A 331 -8.08 -11.08 6.08
C TYR A 331 -6.66 -11.67 6.04
N LEU A 332 -6.01 -11.84 7.19
CA LEU A 332 -4.59 -12.23 7.22
C LEU A 332 -4.41 -13.68 6.75
N THR A 333 -3.40 -13.88 5.90
CA THR A 333 -2.95 -15.21 5.44
C THR A 333 -2.19 -16.01 6.50
N ARG A 334 -1.85 -15.38 7.63
CA ARG A 334 -1.21 -16.05 8.77
C ARG A 334 -1.58 -15.37 10.08
N LYS A 335 -1.62 -16.16 11.16
CA LYS A 335 -1.89 -15.67 12.51
C LYS A 335 -0.87 -14.61 12.94
N ASN A 336 -1.37 -13.48 13.43
CA ASN A 336 -0.59 -12.41 14.04
C ASN A 336 -1.12 -12.12 15.46
N LEU A 337 -0.25 -12.16 16.47
CA LEU A 337 -0.64 -12.00 17.87
C LEU A 337 -1.20 -10.61 18.18
N LEU A 338 -0.61 -9.55 17.62
CA LEU A 338 -1.07 -8.17 17.83
C LEU A 338 -2.44 -7.96 17.19
N CYS A 339 -2.62 -8.47 15.97
CA CYS A 339 -3.93 -8.44 15.33
C CYS A 339 -4.95 -9.22 16.18
N THR A 340 -4.62 -10.43 16.62
CA THR A 340 -5.54 -11.26 17.42
C THR A 340 -5.98 -10.53 18.71
N GLN A 341 -5.16 -9.65 19.27
CA GLN A 341 -5.56 -8.80 20.40
C GLN A 341 -6.64 -7.77 20.02
N ALA A 342 -6.59 -7.21 18.81
CA ALA A 342 -7.62 -6.32 18.28
C ALA A 342 -8.98 -7.04 18.11
N ASP A 343 -8.96 -8.33 17.69
CA ASP A 343 -10.16 -9.18 17.61
C ASP A 343 -10.73 -9.58 18.97
N ASN A 344 -9.88 -9.62 20.01
CA ASN A 344 -10.25 -10.07 21.35
C ASN A 344 -10.84 -8.94 22.22
N ALA A 345 -11.04 -7.74 21.67
CA ALA A 345 -11.52 -6.60 22.43
C ALA A 345 -12.98 -6.76 22.87
N SER A 346 -13.24 -6.44 24.14
CA SER A 346 -14.52 -6.49 24.85
C SER A 346 -15.56 -5.46 24.36
N CYS A 347 -15.51 -5.04 23.10
CA CYS A 347 -16.33 -3.94 22.59
C CYS A 347 -17.81 -4.34 22.38
N GLY A 348 -18.14 -5.63 22.53
CA GLY A 348 -19.51 -6.14 22.56
C GLY A 348 -20.20 -6.18 21.19
N LEU A 349 -19.46 -6.08 20.08
CA LEU A 349 -20.02 -6.25 18.72
C LEU A 349 -20.37 -7.70 18.43
N CYS A 350 -19.57 -8.66 18.91
CA CYS A 350 -19.78 -10.09 18.81
C CYS A 350 -19.31 -10.81 20.07
N ASP A 351 -19.79 -12.03 20.31
CA ASP A 351 -19.22 -12.89 21.34
C ASP A 351 -17.75 -13.24 21.03
N ALA A 352 -16.95 -13.43 22.08
CA ALA A 352 -15.59 -13.94 21.96
C ALA A 352 -15.57 -15.24 21.11
N ASP A 353 -14.60 -15.34 20.20
CA ASP A 353 -14.41 -16.47 19.27
C ASP A 353 -15.43 -16.65 18.14
N LYS A 354 -16.38 -15.74 17.95
CA LYS A 354 -17.30 -15.81 16.81
C LYS A 354 -16.71 -15.29 15.50
N GLY A 355 -15.77 -14.35 15.57
CA GLY A 355 -15.13 -13.76 14.40
C GLY A 355 -14.31 -14.78 13.59
N TYR A 356 -14.19 -14.58 12.28
CA TYR A 356 -13.26 -15.36 11.47
C TYR A 356 -11.83 -15.22 11.99
N LYS A 357 -11.01 -16.23 11.72
CA LYS A 357 -9.60 -16.25 12.11
C LYS A 357 -8.74 -16.12 10.86
N ALA A 358 -7.53 -15.59 11.03
CA ALA A 358 -6.52 -15.59 9.98
C ALA A 358 -6.30 -16.99 9.40
N ASP A 359 -5.93 -17.06 8.11
CA ASP A 359 -5.79 -18.28 7.32
C ASP A 359 -7.11 -19.08 7.26
N GLY A 360 -8.22 -18.35 7.08
CA GLY A 360 -9.59 -18.86 7.19
C GLY A 360 -10.46 -18.57 5.95
N ASP A 361 -11.78 -18.70 6.14
CA ASP A 361 -12.77 -18.39 5.09
C ASP A 361 -12.67 -16.93 4.63
N GLU A 362 -12.55 -15.97 5.55
CA GLU A 362 -12.41 -14.54 5.21
C GLU A 362 -11.12 -14.23 4.41
N THR A 363 -10.04 -14.98 4.64
CA THR A 363 -8.81 -14.88 3.83
C THR A 363 -9.05 -15.36 2.40
N ARG A 364 -9.75 -16.50 2.22
CA ARG A 364 -10.08 -17.03 0.90
C ARG A 364 -11.01 -16.10 0.14
N PHE A 365 -12.03 -15.58 0.81
CA PHE A 365 -12.89 -14.53 0.30
C PHE A 365 -12.08 -13.32 -0.18
N THR A 366 -11.09 -12.88 0.60
CA THR A 366 -10.23 -11.73 0.24
C THR A 366 -9.39 -11.99 -1.02
N VAL A 367 -8.86 -13.20 -1.18
CA VAL A 367 -8.15 -13.59 -2.41
C VAL A 367 -9.07 -13.53 -3.62
N GLU A 368 -10.29 -14.08 -3.50
CA GLU A 368 -11.29 -14.05 -4.56
C GLU A 368 -11.77 -12.63 -4.89
N LEU A 369 -11.93 -11.80 -3.85
CA LEU A 369 -12.26 -10.38 -3.96
C LEU A 369 -11.22 -9.64 -4.79
N PHE A 370 -9.93 -9.77 -4.47
CA PHE A 370 -8.87 -9.16 -5.28
C PHE A 370 -8.86 -9.72 -6.71
N ARG A 371 -9.00 -11.03 -6.88
CA ARG A 371 -9.00 -11.67 -8.21
C ARG A 371 -10.10 -11.08 -9.11
N ARG A 372 -11.31 -10.92 -8.57
CA ARG A 372 -12.45 -10.36 -9.31
C ARG A 372 -12.37 -8.85 -9.46
N PHE A 373 -11.86 -8.12 -8.46
CA PHE A 373 -11.67 -6.67 -8.56
C PHE A 373 -10.65 -6.33 -9.64
N LEU A 374 -9.52 -7.05 -9.69
CA LEU A 374 -8.52 -6.88 -10.74
C LEU A 374 -9.04 -7.27 -12.13
N ALA A 375 -10.03 -8.16 -12.20
CA ALA A 375 -10.67 -8.56 -13.45
C ALA A 375 -11.57 -7.47 -14.07
N LEU A 376 -11.85 -6.37 -13.35
CA LEU A 376 -12.55 -5.19 -13.87
C LEU A 376 -11.72 -4.42 -14.89
N PHE A 377 -10.40 -4.50 -14.76
CA PHE A 377 -9.48 -3.70 -15.57
C PHE A 377 -9.05 -4.52 -16.80
N PRO A 378 -9.28 -4.01 -18.02
CA PRO A 378 -8.83 -4.67 -19.24
C PRO A 378 -7.30 -4.77 -19.28
N ASP A 379 -6.73 -5.58 -20.18
CA ASP A 379 -5.26 -5.70 -20.30
C ASP A 379 -4.62 -4.37 -20.72
N GLU A 380 -5.37 -3.47 -21.38
CA GLU A 380 -4.96 -2.11 -21.76
C GLU A 380 -6.02 -1.10 -21.28
N GLY A 381 -5.72 -0.26 -20.27
CA GLY A 381 -6.58 0.85 -19.82
C GLY A 381 -7.18 0.76 -18.39
N GLY A 382 -7.73 1.86 -17.86
CA GLY A 382 -8.46 1.84 -16.59
C GLY A 382 -9.80 1.09 -16.70
N PHE A 383 -10.63 1.20 -15.67
CA PHE A 383 -12.03 0.82 -15.81
C PHE A 383 -12.67 1.75 -16.87
N ASP A 384 -13.10 1.19 -18.00
CA ASP A 384 -13.60 1.94 -19.17
C ASP A 384 -15.11 2.24 -19.08
N GLY A 385 -15.62 2.35 -17.87
CA GLY A 385 -17.04 2.59 -17.63
C GLY A 385 -17.29 3.78 -16.72
N ASP A 386 -18.55 4.18 -16.59
CA ASP A 386 -19.03 5.14 -15.61
C ASP A 386 -19.43 4.48 -14.28
N PHE A 387 -19.95 5.28 -13.36
CA PHE A 387 -20.43 4.82 -12.07
C PHE A 387 -21.49 3.72 -12.18
N CYS A 388 -22.43 3.84 -13.12
CA CYS A 388 -23.51 2.87 -13.28
C CYS A 388 -22.96 1.54 -13.78
N GLN A 389 -22.01 1.59 -14.72
CA GLN A 389 -21.32 0.39 -15.19
C GLN A 389 -20.46 -0.25 -14.08
N TRP A 390 -19.92 0.55 -13.15
CA TRP A 390 -19.21 0.05 -11.96
C TRP A 390 -20.15 -0.71 -11.03
N ILE A 391 -21.28 -0.11 -10.65
CA ILE A 391 -22.28 -0.72 -9.75
C ILE A 391 -22.96 -1.94 -10.38
N GLU A 392 -23.14 -1.96 -11.69
CA GLU A 392 -23.69 -3.11 -12.44
C GLU A 392 -22.62 -4.14 -12.85
N SER A 393 -21.36 -3.92 -12.49
CA SER A 393 -20.26 -4.78 -12.92
C SER A 393 -20.41 -6.22 -12.42
N PRO A 394 -19.78 -7.21 -13.10
CA PRO A 394 -19.74 -8.60 -12.61
C PRO A 394 -19.14 -8.74 -11.21
N PHE A 395 -18.25 -7.81 -10.84
CA PHE A 395 -17.68 -7.75 -9.48
C PHE A 395 -18.76 -7.38 -8.46
N MET A 396 -19.47 -6.27 -8.70
CA MET A 396 -20.50 -5.79 -7.78
C MET A 396 -21.69 -6.75 -7.71
N THR A 397 -22.09 -7.34 -8.83
CA THR A 397 -23.10 -8.41 -8.86
C THR A 397 -22.68 -9.63 -8.03
N TRP A 398 -21.39 -9.99 -8.05
CA TRP A 398 -20.86 -11.07 -7.22
C TRP A 398 -20.87 -10.69 -5.74
N LEU A 399 -20.43 -9.47 -5.41
CA LEU A 399 -20.37 -8.97 -4.05
C LEU A 399 -21.77 -8.76 -3.44
N ASN A 400 -22.79 -8.46 -4.24
CA ASN A 400 -24.18 -8.28 -3.81
C ASN A 400 -24.95 -9.60 -3.57
N ASN A 401 -24.24 -10.69 -3.28
CA ASN A 401 -24.87 -11.94 -2.87
C ASN A 401 -24.68 -12.10 -1.36
N ALA A 402 -25.69 -12.65 -0.70
CA ALA A 402 -25.64 -12.96 0.74
C ALA A 402 -24.42 -13.83 1.13
N SER A 403 -23.92 -14.67 0.22
CA SER A 403 -22.66 -15.40 0.39
C SER A 403 -21.91 -15.50 -0.96
N PRO A 404 -21.05 -14.51 -1.30
CA PRO A 404 -20.45 -14.40 -2.63
C PRO A 404 -19.57 -15.59 -3.02
N ASP A 405 -18.83 -16.16 -2.06
CA ASP A 405 -17.92 -17.28 -2.27
C ASP A 405 -18.46 -18.61 -1.70
N GLY A 406 -19.67 -18.59 -1.12
CA GLY A 406 -20.29 -19.73 -0.45
C GLY A 406 -19.70 -20.09 0.91
N SER A 407 -18.69 -19.35 1.41
CA SER A 407 -18.00 -19.63 2.67
C SER A 407 -18.14 -18.50 3.68
N VAL A 408 -18.16 -17.27 3.19
CA VAL A 408 -18.41 -16.04 3.96
C VAL A 408 -19.81 -15.53 3.64
N SER A 409 -20.51 -15.04 4.66
CA SER A 409 -21.77 -14.33 4.49
C SER A 409 -21.55 -12.82 4.61
N LEU A 410 -22.35 -12.04 3.90
CA LEU A 410 -22.42 -10.59 4.05
C LEU A 410 -23.66 -10.19 4.84
N VAL A 411 -23.57 -9.06 5.54
CA VAL A 411 -24.68 -8.48 6.28
C VAL A 411 -25.36 -7.44 5.40
N PRO A 412 -26.66 -7.60 5.09
CA PRO A 412 -27.42 -6.58 4.39
C PRO A 412 -27.43 -5.26 5.15
N PHE A 413 -27.31 -4.16 4.43
CA PHE A 413 -27.49 -2.82 4.98
C PHE A 413 -28.96 -2.38 4.90
N GLY A 414 -29.32 -1.30 5.61
CA GLY A 414 -30.70 -0.82 5.70
C GLY A 414 -31.32 -0.55 4.33
N GLY A 415 -32.44 -1.23 4.02
CA GLY A 415 -33.09 -1.17 2.71
C GLY A 415 -33.17 -2.52 1.97
N GLY A 416 -32.43 -3.52 2.42
CA GLY A 416 -32.44 -4.88 1.86
C GLY A 416 -31.32 -5.16 0.85
N ASP A 417 -30.40 -4.20 0.63
CA ASP A 417 -29.25 -4.32 -0.25
C ASP A 417 -28.01 -4.81 0.54
N ASP A 418 -27.15 -5.65 -0.05
CA ASP A 418 -25.99 -6.26 0.64
C ASP A 418 -24.74 -5.34 0.70
N TYR A 419 -24.80 -4.17 0.06
CA TYR A 419 -23.80 -3.09 0.14
C TYR A 419 -24.46 -1.71 0.30
N ILE A 420 -23.75 -0.73 0.88
CA ILE A 420 -24.17 0.69 0.85
C ILE A 420 -23.40 1.43 -0.22
N ASP A 421 -24.17 2.20 -0.96
CA ASP A 421 -23.75 3.30 -1.78
C ASP A 421 -24.56 4.54 -1.36
N TYR A 422 -23.90 5.52 -0.74
CA TYR A 422 -24.55 6.75 -0.27
C TYR A 422 -24.80 7.78 -1.38
N THR A 423 -24.23 7.60 -2.59
CA THR A 423 -24.32 8.57 -3.69
C THR A 423 -25.27 8.15 -4.80
N GLY A 424 -25.70 6.88 -4.84
CA GLY A 424 -26.16 6.27 -6.10
C GLY A 424 -27.58 5.76 -6.23
N LYS A 425 -28.46 5.75 -5.21
CA LYS A 425 -29.80 5.13 -5.37
C LYS A 425 -30.65 5.73 -6.51
N ASP A 426 -30.36 6.98 -6.91
CA ASP A 426 -31.05 7.66 -8.03
C ASP A 426 -30.12 8.04 -9.21
N ARG A 427 -28.82 7.69 -9.20
CA ARG A 427 -27.87 8.07 -10.27
C ARG A 427 -28.04 7.30 -11.56
N CYS A 428 -28.54 6.07 -11.46
CA CYS A 428 -28.66 5.13 -12.58
C CYS A 428 -30.12 4.85 -12.96
N ALA A 429 -31.05 5.66 -12.44
CA ALA A 429 -32.50 5.50 -12.62
C ALA A 429 -33.03 6.07 -13.96
#